data_AF-A0A7S4MDZ2-F1
#
_entry.id   AF-A0A7S4MDZ2-F1
#
_cell.length_a   1.000
_cell.length_b   1.000
_cell.length_c   1.000
_cell.angle_alpha   90.00
_cell.angle_beta   90.00
_cell.angle_gamma   90.00
#
_symmetry.space_group_name_H-M   'P 1'
#
loop_
_entity.id
_entity.type
_entity.pdbx_description
1 polymer ?
#
loop_
_entity_poly.entity_id
_entity_poly.type
_entity_poly.pdbx_seq_one_letter_code
_entity_poly.pdbx_strand_id
1 'polypeptide(L)'
;GRSASQSPVPPPNSRAASSAMDQSLRAVSQHVYSAPSAHPVEDIQRNWLRNSIETKHFMLGQMYGKHLPMQLRMETQILSQAQRLPGLPNSNLGLETILGRDETIEFEDYLGDPRMSEHTVDTRAVMEKRLGLEVRSPIFAGGEHLQRGPAEVPMAGVAQCKQVC
;
A
#
# COMPACT_ATOMS: atom_id res chain seq x y z
N GLY A 1 -27.89 -9.13 1.75
CA GLY A 1 -28.70 -8.20 0.95
C GLY A 1 -28.21 -6.78 1.18
N ARG A 2 -27.58 -6.20 0.16
CA ARG A 2 -27.43 -4.76 -0.15
C ARG A 2 -26.53 -4.69 -1.38
N SER A 3 -27.12 -4.90 -2.55
CA SER A 3 -26.49 -4.63 -3.84
C SER A 3 -26.38 -3.11 -3.98
N ALA A 4 -25.16 -2.58 -4.01
CA ALA A 4 -24.93 -1.19 -4.35
C ALA A 4 -25.38 -0.97 -5.81
N SER A 5 -26.50 -0.28 -5.97
CA SER A 5 -27.01 0.17 -7.26
C SER A 5 -26.04 1.19 -7.84
N GLN A 6 -25.21 0.76 -8.80
CA GLN A 6 -24.47 1.68 -9.64
C GLN A 6 -25.48 2.42 -10.52
N SER A 7 -25.66 3.71 -10.28
CA SER A 7 -26.45 4.58 -11.13
C SER A 7 -25.79 4.71 -12.52
N PRO A 8 -26.54 4.74 -13.63
CA PRO A 8 -25.97 4.87 -14.96
C PRO A 8 -25.29 6.24 -15.12
N VAL A 9 -24.04 6.23 -15.57
CA VAL A 9 -23.31 7.45 -15.95
C VAL A 9 -23.97 8.02 -17.22
N PRO A 10 -24.28 9.33 -17.28
CA PRO A 10 -24.94 9.92 -18.44
C PRO A 10 -24.03 9.85 -19.68
N PRO A 11 -24.61 9.66 -20.89
CA PRO A 11 -23.84 9.62 -22.13
C PRO A 11 -23.14 10.96 -22.36
N PRO A 12 -21.94 10.97 -22.97
CA PRO A 12 -21.18 12.19 -23.18
C PRO A 12 -21.96 13.13 -24.12
N ASN A 13 -22.38 14.27 -23.58
CA ASN A 13 -23.07 15.33 -24.32
C ASN A 13 -22.19 15.79 -25.49
N SER A 14 -22.78 15.90 -26.68
CA SER A 14 -22.13 16.23 -27.96
C SER A 14 -21.33 17.55 -27.98
N ARG A 15 -21.46 18.40 -26.96
CA ARG A 15 -20.71 19.66 -26.80
C ARG A 15 -19.28 19.48 -26.29
N ALA A 16 -18.92 18.33 -25.70
CA ALA A 16 -17.53 18.06 -25.29
C ALA A 16 -16.65 17.54 -26.44
N ALA A 17 -17.26 17.07 -27.52
CA ALA A 17 -16.54 16.47 -28.65
C ALA A 17 -15.73 17.48 -29.47
N SER A 18 -16.12 18.76 -29.50
CA SER A 18 -15.43 19.80 -30.28
C SER A 18 -14.18 20.37 -29.60
N SER A 19 -14.01 20.18 -28.30
CA SER A 19 -12.82 20.63 -27.54
C SER A 19 -11.70 19.57 -27.48
N ALA A 20 -11.91 18.39 -28.08
CA ALA A 20 -10.97 17.28 -28.05
C ALA A 20 -9.89 17.37 -29.15
N MET A 21 -10.12 18.14 -30.21
CA MET A 21 -9.22 18.21 -31.38
C MET A 21 -7.93 19.02 -31.14
N ASP A 22 -7.93 19.96 -30.18
CA ASP A 22 -6.75 20.81 -29.85
C ASP A 22 -5.87 20.24 -28.72
N GLN A 23 -6.21 19.07 -28.19
CA GLN A 23 -5.45 18.47 -27.09
C GLN A 23 -4.34 17.57 -27.63
N SER A 24 -3.11 17.80 -27.18
CA SER A 24 -1.99 16.93 -27.52
C SER A 24 -2.28 15.49 -27.08
N LEU A 25 -1.76 14.50 -27.82
CA LEU A 25 -1.90 13.06 -27.47
C LEU A 25 -1.45 12.76 -26.03
N ARG A 26 -0.50 13.56 -25.51
CA ARG A 26 -0.01 13.47 -24.13
C ARG A 26 -1.01 14.01 -23.10
N ALA A 27 -1.76 15.07 -23.44
CA ALA A 27 -2.84 15.58 -22.60
C ALA A 27 -4.03 14.61 -22.56
N VAL A 28 -4.38 14.02 -23.71
CA VAL A 28 -5.43 12.99 -23.80
C VAL A 28 -5.04 11.74 -22.99
N SER A 29 -3.80 11.27 -23.10
CA SER A 29 -3.34 10.12 -22.31
C SER A 29 -3.32 10.42 -20.82
N GLN A 30 -2.85 11.60 -20.40
CA GLN A 30 -2.90 12.01 -19.00
C GLN A 30 -4.33 12.07 -18.46
N HIS A 31 -5.30 12.56 -19.24
CA HIS A 31 -6.70 12.56 -18.87
C HIS A 31 -7.28 11.14 -18.72
N VAL A 32 -6.90 10.21 -19.62
CA VAL A 32 -7.31 8.81 -19.56
C VAL A 32 -6.71 8.09 -18.34
N TYR A 33 -5.40 8.27 -18.07
CA TYR A 33 -4.72 7.70 -16.90
C TYR A 33 -5.07 8.41 -15.57
N SER A 34 -5.69 9.59 -15.62
CA SER A 34 -6.21 10.27 -14.43
C SER A 34 -7.49 9.63 -13.89
N ALA A 35 -8.20 8.84 -14.69
CA ALA A 35 -9.34 8.07 -14.20
C ALA A 35 -8.85 6.96 -13.26
N PRO A 36 -9.56 6.67 -12.15
CA PRO A 36 -9.12 5.70 -11.14
C PRO A 36 -8.89 4.29 -11.74
N SER A 37 -9.60 3.94 -12.81
CA SER A 37 -9.21 2.87 -13.72
C SER A 37 -9.52 3.28 -15.15
N ALA A 38 -8.48 3.31 -15.99
CA ALA A 38 -8.67 3.61 -17.40
C ALA A 38 -9.25 2.39 -18.13
N HIS A 39 -8.99 1.19 -17.61
CA HIS A 39 -9.32 -0.07 -18.26
C HIS A 39 -9.81 -1.13 -17.25
N PRO A 40 -10.86 -1.92 -17.56
CA PRO A 40 -11.40 -2.92 -16.63
C PRO A 40 -10.37 -4.01 -16.24
N VAL A 41 -9.43 -4.36 -17.13
CA VAL A 41 -8.34 -5.30 -16.80
C VAL A 41 -7.35 -4.72 -15.79
N GLU A 42 -7.17 -3.40 -15.78
CA GLU A 42 -6.30 -2.75 -14.81
C GLU A 42 -6.83 -2.97 -13.38
N ASP A 43 -8.15 -2.87 -13.20
CA ASP A 43 -8.78 -3.15 -11.91
C ASP A 43 -8.67 -4.61 -11.48
N ILE A 44 -8.78 -5.53 -12.45
CA ILE A 44 -8.60 -6.96 -12.20
C ILE A 44 -7.15 -7.23 -11.75
N GLN A 45 -6.18 -6.62 -12.42
CA GLN A 45 -4.76 -6.79 -12.10
C GLN A 45 -4.43 -6.20 -10.72
N ARG A 46 -4.90 -4.99 -10.41
CA ARG A 46 -4.65 -4.36 -9.10
C ARG A 46 -5.26 -5.15 -7.93
N ASN A 47 -6.41 -5.80 -8.14
CA ASN A 47 -7.09 -6.57 -7.10
C ASN A 47 -6.80 -8.08 -7.15
N TRP A 48 -5.90 -8.52 -8.03
CA TRP A 48 -5.65 -9.94 -8.29
C TRP A 48 -5.33 -10.73 -7.00
N LEU A 49 -4.45 -10.20 -6.15
CA LEU A 49 -4.05 -10.88 -4.91
C LEU A 49 -5.23 -11.03 -3.94
N ARG A 50 -6.00 -9.96 -3.73
CA ARG A 50 -7.19 -9.98 -2.86
C ARG A 50 -8.22 -10.99 -3.36
N ASN A 51 -8.50 -10.96 -4.66
CA ASN A 51 -9.46 -11.86 -5.29
C ASN A 51 -8.99 -13.32 -5.22
N SER A 52 -7.70 -13.57 -5.39
CA SER A 52 -7.09 -14.90 -5.27
C SER A 52 -7.28 -15.47 -3.86
N ILE A 53 -6.96 -14.68 -2.83
CA ILE A 53 -7.14 -15.08 -1.42
C ILE A 53 -8.62 -15.31 -1.10
N GLU A 54 -9.51 -14.41 -1.54
CA GLU A 54 -10.95 -14.54 -1.29
C GLU A 54 -11.54 -15.77 -1.97
N THR A 55 -11.11 -16.07 -3.20
CA THR A 55 -11.51 -17.28 -3.91
C THR A 55 -11.04 -18.54 -3.17
N LYS A 56 -9.80 -18.57 -2.68
CA LYS A 56 -9.29 -19.67 -1.84
C LYS A 56 -10.13 -19.84 -0.57
N HIS A 57 -10.40 -18.75 0.16
CA HIS A 57 -11.22 -18.78 1.37
C HIS A 57 -12.65 -19.24 1.10
N PHE A 58 -13.23 -18.84 -0.03
CA PHE A 58 -14.54 -19.31 -0.46
C PHE A 58 -14.53 -20.83 -0.68
N MET A 59 -13.58 -21.36 -1.46
CA MET A 59 -13.46 -22.81 -1.69
C MET A 59 -13.28 -23.59 -0.39
N LEU A 60 -12.40 -23.12 0.50
CA LEU A 60 -12.20 -23.73 1.82
C LEU A 60 -13.47 -23.72 2.68
N GLY A 61 -14.23 -22.63 2.63
CA GLY A 61 -15.52 -22.53 3.31
C GLY A 61 -16.56 -23.53 2.78
N GLN A 62 -16.52 -23.84 1.49
CA GLN A 62 -17.42 -24.83 0.88
C GLN A 62 -17.01 -26.28 1.23
N MET A 63 -15.71 -26.57 1.31
CA MET A 63 -15.21 -27.93 1.58
C MET A 63 -15.20 -28.29 3.06
N TYR A 64 -14.70 -27.38 3.90
CA TYR A 64 -14.47 -27.63 5.33
C TYR A 64 -15.46 -26.89 6.23
N GLY A 65 -16.30 -26.01 5.67
CA GLY A 65 -17.26 -25.21 6.40
C GLY A 65 -16.73 -23.82 6.79
N LYS A 66 -17.63 -22.98 7.30
CA LYS A 66 -17.37 -21.53 7.52
C LYS A 66 -16.30 -21.20 8.57
N HIS A 67 -15.94 -22.15 9.43
CA HIS A 67 -14.98 -21.93 10.52
C HIS A 67 -13.53 -21.80 10.02
N LEU A 68 -13.15 -22.54 8.99
CA LEU A 68 -11.79 -22.54 8.45
C LEU A 68 -11.36 -21.17 7.89
N PRO A 69 -12.12 -20.51 6.97
CA PRO A 69 -11.76 -19.18 6.52
C PRO A 69 -11.85 -18.12 7.62
N MET A 70 -12.62 -18.33 8.68
CA MET A 70 -12.62 -17.46 9.86
C MET A 70 -11.31 -17.59 10.63
N GLN A 71 -10.83 -18.82 10.85
CA GLN A 71 -9.54 -19.09 11.48
C GLN A 71 -8.39 -18.46 10.70
N LEU A 72 -8.32 -18.68 9.39
CA LEU A 72 -7.27 -18.08 8.54
C LEU A 72 -7.28 -16.55 8.59
N ARG A 73 -8.45 -15.92 8.63
CA ARG A 73 -8.56 -14.46 8.81
C ARG A 73 -8.04 -14.01 10.17
N MET A 74 -8.31 -14.76 11.24
CA MET A 74 -7.78 -14.44 12.57
C MET A 74 -6.26 -14.59 12.61
N GLU A 75 -5.73 -15.70 12.07
CA GLU A 75 -4.28 -15.96 12.05
C GLU A 75 -3.53 -14.89 11.23
N THR A 76 -4.02 -14.55 10.03
CA THR A 76 -3.44 -13.47 9.22
C THR A 76 -3.46 -12.12 9.94
N GLN A 77 -4.54 -11.78 10.65
CA GLN A 77 -4.62 -10.55 11.45
C GLN A 77 -3.62 -10.55 12.61
N ILE A 78 -3.47 -11.68 13.31
CA ILE A 78 -2.52 -11.81 14.42
C ILE A 78 -1.08 -11.66 13.91
N LEU A 79 -0.74 -12.36 12.82
CA LEU A 79 0.62 -12.33 12.26
C LEU A 79 0.97 -11.00 11.62
N SER A 80 -0.02 -10.25 11.09
CA SER A 80 0.20 -8.90 10.57
C SER A 80 0.65 -7.89 11.63
N GLN A 81 0.33 -8.15 12.91
CA GLN A 81 0.66 -7.27 14.03
C GLN A 81 2.02 -7.60 14.65
N ALA A 82 2.57 -8.79 14.39
CA ALA A 82 3.87 -9.22 14.92
C ALA A 82 5.00 -8.45 14.24
N GLN A 83 5.54 -7.42 14.92
CA GLN A 83 6.58 -6.53 14.39
C GLN A 83 7.91 -6.69 15.10
N ARG A 84 9.00 -6.46 14.36
CA ARG A 84 10.36 -6.30 14.90
C ARG A 84 10.50 -4.98 15.67
N LEU A 85 11.69 -4.74 16.23
CA LEU A 85 12.05 -3.47 16.85
C LEU A 85 11.68 -2.28 15.94
N PRO A 86 11.20 -1.19 16.53
CA PRO A 86 10.81 -0.02 15.75
C PRO A 86 12.02 0.58 15.04
N GLY A 87 11.84 0.92 13.76
CA GLY A 87 12.90 1.45 12.91
C GLY A 87 13.56 0.40 12.01
N LEU A 88 13.37 -0.89 12.28
CA LEU A 88 13.76 -1.95 11.36
C LEU A 88 12.52 -2.41 10.56
N PRO A 89 12.63 -2.59 9.24
CA PRO A 89 11.52 -3.07 8.45
C PRO A 89 11.16 -4.52 8.83
N ASN A 90 9.87 -4.84 8.77
CA ASN A 90 9.38 -6.17 9.10
C ASN A 90 9.41 -7.07 7.87
N SER A 91 9.93 -8.29 8.02
CA SER A 91 9.85 -9.31 6.98
C SER A 91 8.53 -10.09 6.99
N ASN A 92 7.70 -9.94 8.04
CA ASN A 92 6.39 -10.61 8.16
C ASN A 92 6.41 -12.13 7.87
N LEU A 93 7.49 -12.84 8.20
CA LEU A 93 7.72 -14.23 7.78
C LEU A 93 6.50 -15.16 8.02
N GLY A 94 5.89 -15.09 9.20
CA GLY A 94 4.71 -15.93 9.49
C GLY A 94 3.50 -15.60 8.62
N LEU A 95 3.30 -14.33 8.27
CA LEU A 95 2.23 -13.93 7.36
C LEU A 95 2.48 -14.45 5.95
N GLU A 96 3.74 -14.37 5.47
CA GLU A 96 4.13 -14.89 4.16
C GLU A 96 3.93 -16.42 4.07
N THR A 97 4.23 -17.16 5.15
CA THR A 97 3.96 -18.60 5.22
C THR A 97 2.47 -18.93 5.14
N ILE A 98 1.59 -18.19 5.83
CA ILE A 98 0.14 -18.43 5.72
C ILE A 98 -0.38 -18.12 4.30
N LEU A 99 0.19 -17.10 3.65
CA LEU A 99 -0.17 -16.73 2.29
C LEU A 99 0.45 -17.67 1.24
N GLY A 100 1.43 -18.50 1.62
CA GLY A 100 2.18 -19.40 0.75
C GLY A 100 3.09 -18.67 -0.24
N ARG A 101 3.65 -17.52 0.18
CA ARG A 101 4.59 -16.72 -0.64
C ARG A 101 6.05 -17.08 -0.38
N ASP A 102 6.35 -17.80 0.71
CA ASP A 102 7.69 -18.22 1.12
C ASP A 102 8.30 -19.31 0.22
N GLU A 103 7.48 -20.01 -0.56
CA GLU A 103 7.94 -21.03 -1.51
C GLU A 103 8.30 -20.45 -2.90
N THR A 104 7.94 -19.20 -3.16
CA THR A 104 8.09 -18.55 -4.47
C THR A 104 9.02 -17.35 -4.38
N ILE A 105 9.86 -17.16 -5.41
CA ILE A 105 10.77 -16.00 -5.49
C ILE A 105 10.15 -14.95 -6.40
N GLU A 106 9.97 -13.73 -5.90
CA GLU A 106 9.40 -12.61 -6.62
C GLU A 106 10.50 -11.63 -7.08
N PHE A 107 10.14 -10.67 -7.95
CA PHE A 107 11.11 -9.69 -8.48
C PHE A 107 11.78 -8.86 -7.38
N GLU A 108 11.06 -8.61 -6.30
CA GLU A 108 11.50 -7.85 -5.13
C GLU A 108 12.63 -8.58 -4.38
N ASP A 109 12.62 -9.92 -4.37
CA ASP A 109 13.65 -10.73 -3.73
C ASP A 109 14.95 -10.69 -4.54
N TYR A 110 14.85 -10.62 -5.87
CA TYR A 110 16.02 -10.57 -6.75
C TYR A 110 16.63 -9.17 -6.86
N LEU A 111 15.80 -8.14 -7.03
CA LEU A 111 16.27 -6.75 -7.20
C LEU A 111 16.48 -6.02 -5.86
N GLY A 112 15.96 -6.57 -4.77
CA GLY A 112 15.99 -5.96 -3.45
C GLY A 112 14.94 -4.85 -3.30
N ASP A 113 14.25 -4.86 -2.17
CA ASP A 113 13.36 -3.77 -1.80
C ASP A 113 14.17 -2.61 -1.17
N PRO A 114 14.07 -1.36 -1.67
CA PRO A 114 14.75 -0.22 -1.05
C PRO A 114 14.35 -0.03 0.42
N ARG A 115 13.16 -0.48 0.83
CA ARG A 115 12.68 -0.45 2.22
C ARG A 115 13.47 -1.38 3.14
N MET A 116 14.01 -2.48 2.59
CA MET A 116 14.79 -3.50 3.30
C MET A 116 16.30 -3.24 3.22
N SER A 117 16.72 -2.10 2.66
CA SER A 117 18.13 -1.73 2.58
C SER A 117 18.77 -1.62 3.96
N GLU A 118 20.02 -2.07 4.09
CA GLU A 118 20.77 -1.96 5.34
C GLU A 118 21.07 -0.49 5.63
N HIS A 119 20.37 0.07 6.61
CA HIS A 119 20.63 1.39 7.15
C HIS A 119 20.76 1.31 8.66
N THR A 120 21.75 2.00 9.21
CA THR A 120 21.98 2.03 10.65
C THR A 120 20.94 2.93 11.31
N VAL A 121 20.08 2.34 12.15
CA VAL A 121 19.03 3.06 12.88
C VAL A 121 19.31 2.99 14.38
N ASP A 122 19.26 4.13 15.07
CA ASP A 122 19.23 4.15 16.53
C ASP A 122 17.85 3.66 17.03
N THR A 123 17.76 2.35 17.29
CA THR A 123 16.52 1.68 17.70
C THR A 123 15.96 2.24 19.00
N ARG A 124 16.82 2.72 19.91
CA ARG A 124 16.42 3.33 21.18
C ARG A 124 15.69 4.65 20.92
N ALA A 125 16.25 5.54 20.12
CA ALA A 125 15.62 6.83 19.79
C ALA A 125 14.25 6.64 19.10
N VAL A 126 14.14 5.68 18.17
CA VAL A 126 12.86 5.38 17.51
C VAL A 126 11.85 4.79 18.50
N MET A 127 12.29 3.94 19.43
CA MET A 127 11.43 3.39 20.47
C MET A 127 10.96 4.45 21.47
N GLU A 128 11.84 5.33 21.93
CA GLU A 128 11.51 6.49 22.79
C GLU A 128 10.44 7.36 22.12
N LYS A 129 10.59 7.64 20.82
CA LYS A 129 9.59 8.35 20.02
C LYS A 129 8.24 7.63 19.96
N ARG A 130 8.23 6.32 19.69
CA ARG A 130 6.99 5.52 19.65
C ARG A 130 6.29 5.43 21.00
N LEU A 131 7.06 5.40 22.09
CA LEU A 131 6.53 5.34 23.46
C LEU A 131 6.20 6.72 24.03
N GLY A 132 6.47 7.82 23.29
CA GLY A 132 6.24 9.18 23.76
C GLY A 132 7.18 9.62 24.88
N LEU A 133 8.35 8.97 25.00
CA LEU A 133 9.38 9.24 26.00
C LEU A 133 10.40 10.27 25.53
N GLU A 134 10.17 10.93 24.39
CA GLU A 134 11.02 12.05 23.98
C GLU A 134 11.01 13.08 25.10
N VAL A 135 12.22 13.47 25.54
CA VAL A 135 12.38 14.59 26.46
C VAL A 135 11.73 15.79 25.78
N ARG A 136 10.56 16.19 26.29
CA ARG A 136 9.89 17.43 25.91
C ARG A 136 10.93 18.51 26.10
N SER A 137 11.49 19.03 25.02
CA SER A 137 12.50 20.07 25.09
C SER A 137 11.94 21.17 26.00
N PRO A 138 12.66 21.57 27.07
CA PRO A 138 12.18 22.63 27.91
C PRO A 138 12.08 23.90 27.06
N ILE A 139 11.08 24.72 27.36
CA ILE A 139 10.66 25.91 26.61
C ILE A 139 11.76 27.01 26.51
N PHE A 140 12.98 26.75 27.01
CA PHE A 140 14.12 27.65 26.96
C PHE A 140 15.43 26.88 26.68
N ALA A 141 15.87 26.88 25.43
CA ALA A 141 17.28 26.72 25.07
C ALA A 141 17.54 27.55 23.81
N GLY A 142 17.87 28.82 24.02
CA GLY A 142 18.51 29.62 22.98
C GLY A 142 19.91 29.09 22.72
N GLY A 143 20.30 29.03 21.44
CA GLY A 143 21.68 28.82 21.01
C GLY A 143 21.89 27.58 20.15
N GLU A 144 22.36 27.80 18.92
CA GLU A 144 23.01 26.83 18.03
C GLU A 144 22.06 25.95 17.20
N HIS A 145 21.43 26.60 16.23
CA HIS A 145 20.83 25.99 15.05
C HIS A 145 21.93 25.32 14.19
N LEU A 146 22.28 24.07 14.49
CA LEU A 146 22.98 23.23 13.53
C LEU A 146 21.93 22.63 12.59
N GLN A 147 21.83 23.20 11.40
CA GLN A 147 21.04 22.69 10.29
C GLN A 147 21.48 21.26 9.95
N ARG A 148 20.80 20.26 10.50
CA ARG A 148 20.69 18.98 9.80
C ARG A 148 19.53 19.17 8.82
N GLY A 149 19.88 19.55 7.60
CA GLY A 149 18.94 19.84 6.53
C GLY A 149 17.94 18.69 6.32
N PRO A 150 16.81 18.97 5.67
CA PRO A 150 15.88 17.91 5.31
C PRO A 150 16.64 16.91 4.44
N ALA A 151 16.70 15.65 4.89
CA ALA A 151 16.98 14.56 3.97
C ALA A 151 15.73 14.34 3.08
N GLU A 152 15.36 15.38 2.34
CA GLU A 152 14.60 15.23 1.10
C GLU A 152 15.56 14.61 0.10
N VAL A 153 15.46 13.28 -0.06
CA VAL A 153 15.90 12.67 -1.32
C VAL A 153 14.97 13.24 -2.41
N PRO A 154 15.49 13.80 -3.51
CA PRO A 154 14.65 14.36 -4.57
C PRO A 154 13.80 13.25 -5.17
N MET A 155 12.49 13.27 -4.88
CA MET A 155 11.50 12.42 -5.55
C MET A 155 11.27 12.95 -6.96
N ALA A 156 12.19 12.63 -7.87
CA ALA A 156 11.90 12.67 -9.30
C ALA A 156 10.97 11.49 -9.63
N GLY A 157 9.65 11.73 -9.58
CA GLY A 157 8.71 11.05 -10.46
C GLY A 157 8.10 9.70 -10.04
N VAL A 158 7.96 9.39 -8.74
CA VAL A 158 7.16 8.21 -8.33
C VAL A 158 5.84 8.66 -7.70
N ALA A 159 4.76 8.60 -8.48
CA ALA A 159 3.39 8.76 -8.01
C ALA A 159 3.05 7.60 -7.06
N GLN A 160 2.94 7.87 -5.76
CA GLN A 160 2.35 6.92 -4.82
C GLN A 160 0.89 7.30 -4.54
N CYS A 161 -0.02 6.66 -5.28
CA CYS A 161 -1.36 6.41 -4.79
C CYS A 161 -1.26 5.39 -3.65
N LYS A 162 -1.49 5.84 -2.42
CA LYS A 162 -1.80 4.96 -1.28
C LYS A 162 -2.96 5.56 -0.47
N GLN A 163 -4.17 5.34 -0.97
CA GLN A 163 -5.27 4.94 -0.11
C GLN A 163 -5.38 3.43 -0.27
N VAL A 164 -5.18 2.67 0.81
CA VAL A 164 -6.12 1.63 1.26
C VAL A 164 -5.85 1.42 2.75
N CYS A 165 -6.95 1.31 3.50
CA CYS A 165 -7.07 0.91 4.89
C CYS A 165 -6.26 -0.32 5.28
#